data_AF-A0A431WJV8-F1
#
_entry.id   AF-A0A431WJV8-F1
#
_cell.length_a   1.000
_cell.length_b   1.000
_cell.length_c   1.000
_cell.angle_alpha   90.00
_cell.angle_beta   90.00
_cell.angle_gamma   90.00
#
_symmetry.space_group_name_H-M   'P 1'
#
loop_
_entity.id
_entity.type
_entity.pdbx_description
1 polymer ?
#
loop_
_entity_poly.entity_id
_entity_poly.type
_entity_poly.pdbx_seq_one_letter_code
_entity_poly.pdbx_strand_id
1 'polypeptide(L)'
;MKKLLICLMLLSVPFAFSVYTSDVANAAEDYAKWGKVAMQKTQEKYPAAKIKDYKHIGRVHGTNTTVEKFKLWLKENNKEFGVLINIEFDKKTERIVEITFREVPR
;
A
#
# COMPACT_ATOMS: atom_id res chain seq x y z
N MET A 1 -69.29 -0.44 15.24
CA MET A 1 -69.12 0.99 14.87
C MET A 1 -67.62 1.24 14.81
N LYS A 2 -66.99 1.14 13.63
CA LYS A 2 -66.68 2.24 12.70
C LYS A 2 -65.87 3.39 13.36
N LYS A 3 -64.58 3.42 12.98
CA LYS A 3 -63.71 4.60 12.77
C LYS A 3 -63.23 5.27 14.07
N LEU A 4 -61.96 5.61 14.25
CA LEU A 4 -61.22 6.56 13.43
C LEU A 4 -59.71 6.27 13.48
N LEU A 5 -59.07 6.37 12.31
CA LEU A 5 -57.64 6.55 12.14
C LEU A 5 -57.17 7.83 12.84
N ILE A 6 -56.05 7.79 13.55
CA ILE A 6 -55.16 8.95 13.66
C ILE A 6 -53.76 8.49 13.27
N CYS A 7 -53.52 8.63 11.97
CA CYS A 7 -52.20 8.76 11.37
C CYS A 7 -51.59 10.07 11.91
N LEU A 8 -50.48 10.00 12.63
CA LEU A 8 -49.68 11.18 12.93
C LEU A 8 -48.25 10.95 12.45
N MET A 9 -48.07 11.35 11.18
CA MET A 9 -46.88 11.97 10.59
C MET A 9 -45.50 11.52 11.12
N LEU A 10 -44.84 10.72 10.28
CA LEU A 10 -43.58 11.07 9.62
C LEU A 10 -42.85 12.29 10.22
N LEU A 11 -41.92 12.04 11.13
CA LEU A 11 -40.74 12.87 11.29
C LEU A 11 -39.56 12.09 10.72
N SER A 12 -39.47 12.13 9.39
CA SER A 12 -38.25 11.84 8.66
C SER A 12 -37.19 12.85 9.08
N VAL A 13 -36.37 12.50 10.07
CA VAL A 13 -35.09 13.16 10.25
C VAL A 13 -34.14 12.43 9.31
N PRO A 14 -33.69 13.03 8.19
CA PRO A 14 -32.51 12.51 7.53
C PRO A 14 -31.36 12.77 8.49
N PHE A 15 -30.96 11.73 9.23
CA PHE A 15 -29.65 11.72 9.86
C PHE A 15 -28.66 11.71 8.71
N ALA A 16 -28.27 12.91 8.27
CA ALA A 16 -27.17 13.10 7.36
C ALA A 16 -25.92 12.62 8.10
N PHE A 17 -25.62 11.33 7.95
CA PHE A 17 -24.30 10.79 8.22
C PHE A 17 -23.39 11.46 7.19
N SER A 18 -22.87 12.63 7.53
CA SER A 18 -21.68 13.16 6.87
C SER A 18 -20.57 12.17 7.17
N VAL A 19 -20.39 11.22 6.25
CA VAL A 19 -19.19 10.38 6.22
C VAL A 19 -18.06 11.34 5.89
N TYR A 20 -17.40 11.83 6.93
CA TYR A 20 -16.09 12.46 6.78
C TYR A 20 -15.15 11.35 6.33
N THR A 21 -14.93 11.23 5.03
CA THR A 21 -13.85 10.42 4.49
C THR A 21 -12.56 11.13 4.87
N SER A 22 -12.02 10.79 6.05
CA SER A 22 -10.72 11.26 6.49
C SER A 22 -9.67 10.69 5.54
N ASP A 23 -8.87 11.56 4.91
CA ASP A 23 -7.75 11.28 3.99
C ASP A 23 -6.71 10.27 4.49
N VAL A 24 -6.83 9.82 5.74
CA VAL A 24 -5.98 8.81 6.39
C VAL A 24 -6.07 7.45 5.68
N ALA A 25 -7.15 7.16 4.95
CA ALA A 25 -7.28 5.93 4.15
C ALA A 25 -6.35 5.91 2.91
N ASN A 26 -6.03 7.07 2.32
CA ASN A 26 -5.17 7.15 1.12
C ASN A 26 -3.70 6.79 1.43
N ALA A 27 -3.18 7.22 2.57
CA ALA A 27 -1.77 6.99 2.92
C ALA A 27 -1.41 5.50 3.09
N ALA A 28 -2.38 4.67 3.51
CA ALA A 28 -2.17 3.23 3.67
C ALA A 28 -2.21 2.47 2.33
N GLU A 29 -2.93 2.98 1.33
CA GLU A 29 -3.01 2.37 0.00
C GLU A 29 -1.79 2.73 -0.87
N ASP A 30 -1.23 3.93 -0.68
CA ASP A 30 -0.14 4.45 -1.49
C ASP A 30 1.13 3.58 -1.46
N TYR A 31 1.53 3.06 -0.30
CA TYR A 31 2.73 2.21 -0.22
C TYR A 31 2.47 0.79 -0.75
N ALA A 32 1.22 0.32 -0.70
CA ALA A 32 0.86 -1.03 -1.15
C ALA A 32 1.06 -1.20 -2.66
N LYS A 33 0.83 -0.13 -3.43
CA LYS A 33 1.19 -0.06 -4.86
C LYS A 33 2.66 -0.38 -5.09
N TRP A 34 3.54 0.30 -4.36
CA TRP A 34 4.99 0.13 -4.48
C TRP A 34 5.47 -1.22 -3.94
N GLY A 35 4.78 -1.76 -2.93
CA GLY A 35 5.03 -3.11 -2.44
C GLY A 35 4.86 -4.19 -3.52
N LYS A 36 3.80 -4.09 -4.34
CA LYS A 36 3.59 -5.01 -5.49
C LYS A 36 4.73 -4.91 -6.51
N VAL A 37 5.15 -3.68 -6.82
CA VAL A 37 6.29 -3.44 -7.73
C VAL A 37 7.58 -4.05 -7.15
N ALA A 38 7.84 -3.87 -5.85
CA ALA A 38 9.00 -4.44 -5.19
C ALA A 38 9.01 -5.98 -5.28
N MET A 39 7.87 -6.63 -5.02
CA MET A 39 7.74 -8.08 -5.16
C MET A 39 7.98 -8.55 -6.59
N GLN A 40 7.31 -7.94 -7.57
CA GLN A 40 7.43 -8.32 -8.97
C GLN A 40 8.87 -8.16 -9.46
N LYS A 41 9.47 -6.99 -9.24
CA LYS A 41 10.82 -6.68 -9.73
C LYS A 41 11.90 -7.50 -9.02
N THR A 42 11.68 -7.86 -7.76
CA THR A 42 12.54 -8.81 -7.06
C THR A 42 12.43 -10.21 -7.66
N GLN A 43 11.23 -10.69 -7.97
CA GLN A 43 11.06 -12.01 -8.60
C GLN A 43 11.64 -12.05 -10.02
N GLU A 44 11.52 -10.97 -10.80
CA GLU A 44 12.17 -10.82 -12.11
C GLU A 44 13.70 -10.90 -11.99
N LYS A 45 14.28 -10.27 -10.95
CA LYS A 45 15.73 -10.26 -10.71
C LYS A 45 16.27 -11.60 -10.16
N TYR A 46 15.48 -12.30 -9.35
CA TYR A 46 15.86 -13.58 -8.73
C TYR A 46 14.84 -14.68 -9.11
N PRO A 47 14.80 -15.12 -10.38
CA PRO A 47 13.75 -16.01 -10.89
C PRO A 47 13.73 -17.40 -10.24
N ALA A 48 14.86 -17.87 -9.70
CA ALA A 48 14.96 -19.16 -9.01
C ALA A 48 14.76 -19.06 -7.49
N ALA A 49 14.69 -17.85 -6.93
CA ALA A 49 14.46 -17.64 -5.50
C ALA A 49 12.96 -17.55 -5.17
N LYS A 50 12.59 -18.04 -3.99
CA LYS A 50 11.26 -17.88 -3.39
C LYS A 50 11.27 -16.73 -2.40
N ILE A 51 10.33 -15.80 -2.53
CA ILE A 51 10.08 -14.78 -1.51
C ILE A 51 9.38 -15.44 -0.31
N LYS A 52 9.99 -15.33 0.87
CA LYS A 52 9.56 -15.94 2.13
C LYS A 52 8.88 -14.95 3.06
N ASP A 53 9.31 -13.69 3.02
CA ASP A 53 8.78 -12.61 3.84
C ASP A 53 8.95 -11.28 3.12
N TYR A 54 8.12 -10.31 3.52
CA TYR A 54 8.03 -8.98 2.96
C TYR A 54 7.82 -7.97 4.08
N LYS A 55 8.65 -6.92 4.09
CA LYS A 55 8.54 -5.82 5.04
C LYS A 55 8.68 -4.48 4.33
N HIS A 56 7.70 -3.60 4.55
CA HIS A 56 7.86 -2.19 4.28
C HIS A 56 8.75 -1.56 5.36
N ILE A 57 9.85 -0.94 4.95
CA ILE A 57 10.80 -0.30 5.86
C ILE A 57 10.38 1.13 6.12
N GLY A 58 9.86 1.83 5.11
CA GLY A 58 9.38 3.19 5.23
C GLY A 58 9.61 4.01 3.97
N ARG A 59 9.27 5.30 4.08
CA ARG A 59 9.26 6.27 2.99
C ARG A 59 10.24 7.41 3.26
N VAL A 60 10.91 7.89 2.22
CA VAL A 60 11.74 9.11 2.26
C VAL A 60 11.21 10.10 1.22
N HIS A 61 10.88 11.31 1.65
CA HIS A 61 10.42 12.37 0.76
C HIS A 61 11.60 13.24 0.30
N GLY A 62 11.88 13.25 -1.01
CA GLY A 62 12.75 14.25 -1.65
C GLY A 62 11.97 15.51 -2.02
N THR A 63 12.53 16.39 -2.83
CA THR A 63 11.82 17.58 -3.32
C THR A 63 10.75 17.20 -4.35
N ASN A 64 11.17 16.56 -5.45
CA ASN A 64 10.30 16.17 -6.56
C ASN A 64 9.96 14.68 -6.58
N THR A 65 10.76 13.87 -5.91
CA THR A 65 10.61 12.40 -5.86
C THR A 65 10.34 11.91 -4.45
N THR A 66 9.83 10.69 -4.36
CA THR A 66 9.68 9.95 -3.11
C THR A 66 10.33 8.58 -3.29
N VAL A 67 10.97 8.08 -2.23
CA VAL A 67 11.59 6.76 -2.21
C VAL A 67 10.83 5.87 -1.24
N GLU A 68 10.33 4.74 -1.74
CA GLU A 68 9.75 3.68 -0.91
C GLU A 68 10.71 2.53 -0.72
N LYS A 69 10.87 2.10 0.54
CA LYS A 69 11.90 1.13 0.93
C LYS A 69 11.27 -0.15 1.44
N PHE A 70 11.78 -1.28 0.94
CA PHE A 70 11.31 -2.61 1.29
C PHE A 70 12.48 -3.53 1.65
N LYS A 71 12.24 -4.51 2.53
CA LYS A 71 13.10 -5.67 2.74
C LYS A 71 12.30 -6.91 2.38
N LEU A 72 12.81 -7.70 1.45
CA LEU A 72 12.25 -9.01 1.12
C LEU A 72 13.23 -10.08 1.59
N TRP A 73 12.70 -11.15 2.18
CA TRP A 73 13.48 -12.33 2.56
C TRP A 73 13.36 -13.37 1.46
N LEU A 74 14.47 -13.78 0.86
CA LEU A 74 14.51 -14.73 -0.25
C LEU A 74 15.16 -16.03 0.19
N LYS A 75 14.70 -17.13 -0.41
CA LYS A 75 15.32 -18.45 -0.33
C LYS A 75 15.59 -19.00 -1.72
N GLU A 76 16.84 -19.29 -2.01
CA GLU A 76 17.27 -19.97 -3.22
C GLU A 76 18.09 -21.19 -2.81
N ASN A 77 17.60 -22.39 -3.14
CA ASN A 77 18.15 -23.66 -2.64
C ASN A 77 18.26 -23.66 -1.09
N ASN A 78 19.49 -23.79 -0.57
CA ASN A 78 19.81 -23.76 0.86
C ASN A 78 20.31 -22.40 1.35
N LYS A 79 20.37 -21.38 0.49
CA LYS A 79 20.76 -20.01 0.86
C LYS A 79 19.52 -19.19 1.14
N GLU A 80 19.50 -18.52 2.28
CA GLU A 80 18.52 -17.47 2.57
C GLU A 80 19.24 -16.13 2.73
N PHE A 81 18.67 -15.09 2.14
CA PHE A 81 19.26 -13.75 2.12
C PHE A 81 18.18 -12.68 2.00
N GLY A 82 18.51 -11.48 2.47
CA GLY A 82 17.63 -10.33 2.42
C GLY A 82 17.93 -9.52 1.18
N VAL A 83 16.92 -8.91 0.60
CA VAL A 83 17.09 -7.92 -0.46
C VAL A 83 16.44 -6.63 0.02
N LEU A 84 17.24 -5.57 0.13
CA LEU A 84 16.76 -4.21 0.31
C LEU A 84 16.41 -3.64 -1.06
N ILE A 85 15.20 -3.12 -1.22
CA ILE A 85 14.71 -2.51 -2.45
C ILE A 85 14.36 -1.06 -2.14
N ASN A 86 14.85 -0.13 -2.97
CA ASN A 86 14.37 1.24 -2.99
C ASN A 86 13.70 1.50 -4.33
N ILE A 87 12.48 2.02 -4.30
CA ILE A 87 11.74 2.46 -5.48
C ILE A 87 11.61 3.97 -5.41
N GLU A 88 12.31 4.67 -6.29
CA GLU A 88 12.17 6.12 -6.44
C GLU A 88 11.14 6.42 -7.53
N PHE A 89 10.21 7.34 -7.24
CA PHE A 89 9.19 7.77 -8.20
C PHE A 89 8.95 9.27 -8.10
N ASP A 90 8.55 9.87 -9.22
CA ASP A 90 8.15 11.27 -9.31
C ASP A 90 6.82 11.50 -8.57
N LYS A 91 6.75 12.51 -7.70
CA LYS A 91 5.58 12.76 -6.84
C LYS A 91 4.32 13.17 -7.60
N LYS A 92 4.46 13.76 -8.79
CA LYS A 92 3.33 14.30 -9.56
C LYS A 92 2.75 13.27 -10.52
N THR A 93 3.64 12.53 -11.18
CA THR A 93 3.30 11.61 -12.26
C THR A 93 3.33 10.16 -11.83
N GLU A 94 3.89 9.88 -10.65
CA GLU A 94 4.10 8.53 -10.12
C GLU A 94 4.91 7.63 -11.05
N ARG A 95 5.67 8.22 -11.98
CA ARG A 95 6.57 7.47 -12.83
C ARG A 95 7.76 7.03 -12.01
N ILE A 96 8.09 5.75 -12.10
CA ILE A 96 9.30 5.19 -11.50
C ILE A 96 10.51 5.84 -12.18
N VAL A 97 11.36 6.45 -11.35
CA VAL A 97 12.64 7.04 -11.75
C VAL A 97 13.72 5.97 -11.70
N GLU A 98 13.79 5.22 -10.60
CA GLU A 98 14.80 4.19 -10.39
C GLU A 98 14.30 3.09 -9.44
N ILE A 99 14.79 1.86 -9.64
CA ILE A 99 14.69 0.79 -8.65
C ILE A 99 16.08 0.23 -8.36
N THR A 100 16.50 0.28 -7.10
CA THR A 100 17.78 -0.27 -6.65
C THR A 100 17.59 -1.48 -5.75
N PHE A 101 18.55 -2.40 -5.80
CA PHE A 101 18.55 -3.64 -5.03
C PHE A 101 19.89 -3.82 -4.34
N ARG A 102 19.87 -4.26 -3.08
CA ARG A 102 21.06 -4.64 -2.33
C ARG A 102 20.81 -5.91 -1.55
N GLU A 103 21.60 -6.95 -1.81
CA GLU A 103 21.62 -8.14 -0.95
C GLU A 103 22.21 -7.81 0.42
N VAL A 104 21.63 -8.40 1.46
CA VAL A 104 22.12 -8.38 2.83
C VAL A 104 22.05 -9.78 3.41
N PRO A 105 22.99 -10.17 4.29
CA PRO A 105 22.89 -11.43 5.02
C PRO A 105 21.64 -11.46 5.90
N ARG A 106 21.32 -12.66 6.40
CA ARG A 106 20.22 -12.88 7.36
C ARG A 106 20.33 -11.99 8.58
#